data_AF-A0A2I0HL74-F1
#
_entry.id   AF-A0A2I0HL74-F1
#
_cell.length_a   1.000
_cell.length_b   1.000
_cell.length_c   1.000
_cell.angle_alpha   90.00
_cell.angle_beta   90.00
_cell.angle_gamma   90.00
#
_symmetry.space_group_name_H-M   'P 1'
#
loop_
_entity.id
_entity.type
_entity.pdbx_description
1 polymer ?
#
loop_
_entity_poly.entity_id
_entity_poly.type
_entity_poly.pdbx_seq_one_letter_code
_entity_poly.pdbx_strand_id
1 'polypeptide(L)'
;MKKKIRATFLPYNFQRIMYQRLQNLRQSTRSVGEYTNEFYQLVARNELRETEDQLVARYIRGLRVQLHDTINLFDPINVSFAHQRALIVERQQKRAGNGMFSGGVAVAGTGGAARAIGSSAVPGRPTRPANIGSSSSGAKCFKCGEPGCQHPIS
;
A
#
# COMPACT_ATOMS: atom_id res chain seq x y z
N MET A 1 10.34 -16.56 47.59
CA MET A 1 11.21 -15.35 47.52
C MET A 1 11.00 -14.48 46.28
N LYS A 2 10.69 -15.01 45.07
CA LYS A 2 10.50 -14.21 43.85
C LYS A 2 9.40 -13.11 43.91
N LYS A 3 8.36 -13.30 44.73
CA LYS A 3 7.26 -12.32 44.89
C LYS A 3 7.69 -11.02 45.60
N LYS A 4 8.67 -11.07 46.52
CA LYS A 4 9.11 -9.88 47.28
C LYS A 4 10.01 -8.95 46.46
N ILE A 5 10.82 -9.51 45.54
CA ILE A 5 11.71 -8.72 44.66
C ILE A 5 10.91 -8.01 43.56
N ARG A 6 9.85 -8.65 43.04
CA ARG A 6 8.91 -7.99 42.11
C ARG A 6 8.27 -6.75 42.77
N ALA A 7 7.97 -6.79 44.05
CA ALA A 7 7.34 -5.67 44.77
C ALA A 7 8.29 -4.50 45.10
N THR A 8 9.61 -4.75 45.21
CA THR A 8 10.59 -3.68 45.53
C THR A 8 11.15 -2.96 44.31
N PHE A 9 11.11 -3.57 43.12
CA PHE A 9 11.77 -3.01 41.93
C PHE A 9 10.84 -2.78 40.72
N LEU A 10 9.63 -3.36 40.70
CA LEU A 10 8.66 -3.07 39.65
C LEU A 10 7.62 -2.08 40.17
N PRO A 11 7.30 -1.03 39.41
CA PRO A 11 6.17 -0.15 39.71
C PRO A 11 4.90 -0.97 39.90
N TYR A 12 4.04 -0.55 40.83
CA TYR A 12 2.74 -1.20 41.10
C TYR A 12 1.87 -1.34 39.84
N ASN A 13 2.05 -0.46 38.86
CA ASN A 13 1.35 -0.43 37.59
C ASN A 13 2.11 -1.14 36.44
N PHE A 14 3.19 -1.88 36.71
CA PHE A 14 4.01 -2.53 35.69
C PHE A 14 3.19 -3.39 34.72
N GLN A 15 2.29 -4.23 35.25
CA GLN A 15 1.42 -5.08 34.42
C GLN A 15 0.55 -4.24 33.48
N ARG A 16 -0.07 -3.17 33.99
CA ARG A 16 -0.85 -2.24 33.18
C ARG A 16 -0.01 -1.56 32.08
N ILE A 17 1.23 -1.16 32.40
CA ILE A 17 2.15 -0.57 31.43
C ILE A 17 2.51 -1.57 30.33
N MET A 18 2.84 -2.82 30.69
CA MET A 18 3.16 -3.86 29.70
C MET A 18 1.96 -4.12 28.78
N TYR A 19 0.75 -4.11 29.32
CA TYR A 19 -0.47 -4.34 28.57
C TYR A 19 -0.75 -3.20 27.59
N GLN A 20 -0.61 -1.96 28.07
CA GLN A 20 -0.74 -0.76 27.24
C GLN A 20 0.29 -0.76 26.10
N ARG A 21 1.54 -1.16 26.38
CA ARG A 21 2.57 -1.30 25.34
C ARG A 21 2.17 -2.33 24.29
N LEU A 22 1.66 -3.49 24.70
CA LEU A 22 1.19 -4.52 23.77
C LEU A 22 -0.03 -4.06 22.94
N GLN A 23 -0.98 -3.33 23.55
CA GLN A 23 -2.17 -2.82 22.87
C GLN A 23 -1.86 -1.72 21.84
N ASN A 24 -0.87 -0.89 22.17
CA ASN A 24 -0.42 0.24 21.35
C ASN A 24 0.73 -0.13 20.40
N LEU A 25 1.19 -1.39 20.41
CA LEU A 25 2.25 -1.86 19.54
C LEU A 25 1.84 -1.70 18.07
N ARG A 26 2.66 -1.00 17.30
CA ARG A 26 2.51 -0.80 15.85
C ARG A 26 3.87 -0.92 15.17
N GLN A 27 3.90 -1.46 13.97
CA GLN A 27 5.11 -1.54 13.15
C GLN A 27 5.63 -0.14 12.84
N SER A 28 4.74 0.82 12.53
CA SER A 28 5.09 2.20 12.17
C SER A 28 6.17 2.22 11.08
N THR A 29 7.28 2.95 11.23
CA THR A 29 8.40 3.03 10.28
C THR A 29 9.45 1.92 10.43
N ARG A 30 9.24 0.95 11.31
CA ARG A 30 10.18 -0.16 11.58
C ARG A 30 9.99 -1.33 10.63
N SER A 31 11.02 -2.15 10.46
CA SER A 31 10.93 -3.37 9.66
C SER A 31 9.96 -4.38 10.30
N VAL A 32 9.47 -5.33 9.51
CA VAL A 32 8.66 -6.45 10.02
C VAL A 32 9.43 -7.24 11.09
N GLY A 33 10.74 -7.45 10.88
CA GLY A 33 11.61 -8.15 11.84
C GLY A 33 11.67 -7.48 13.21
N GLU A 34 11.93 -6.17 13.24
CA GLU A 34 11.99 -5.38 14.47
C GLU A 34 10.64 -5.40 15.22
N TYR A 35 9.55 -5.22 14.47
CA TYR A 35 8.19 -5.28 15.02
C TYR A 35 7.89 -6.65 15.65
N THR A 36 8.27 -7.73 14.98
CA THR A 36 8.01 -9.10 15.43
C THR A 36 8.77 -9.44 16.71
N ASN A 37 10.04 -9.01 16.79
CA ASN A 37 10.83 -9.18 18.00
C ASN A 37 10.19 -8.49 19.21
N GLU A 38 9.74 -7.24 19.04
CA GLU A 38 9.07 -6.53 20.14
C GLU A 38 7.73 -7.18 20.50
N PHE A 39 6.96 -7.64 19.51
CA PHE A 39 5.70 -8.35 19.73
C PHE A 39 5.90 -9.55 20.66
N TYR A 40 6.83 -10.46 20.33
CA TYR A 40 7.08 -11.64 21.17
C TYR A 40 7.62 -11.28 22.55
N GLN A 41 8.45 -10.25 22.68
CA GLN A 41 8.93 -9.78 23.98
C GLN A 41 7.77 -9.26 24.85
N LEU A 42 6.83 -8.52 24.28
CA LEU A 42 5.68 -7.99 25.00
C LEU A 42 4.68 -9.10 25.37
N VAL A 43 4.43 -10.06 24.47
CA VAL A 43 3.60 -11.24 24.77
C VAL A 43 4.19 -12.04 25.92
N ALA A 44 5.49 -12.34 25.89
CA ALA A 44 6.18 -13.08 26.95
C ALA A 44 6.15 -12.34 28.32
N ARG A 45 6.14 -11.00 28.32
CA ARG A 45 6.13 -10.18 29.55
C ARG A 45 4.74 -10.01 30.16
N ASN A 46 3.68 -10.08 29.36
CA ASN A 46 2.33 -9.81 29.86
C ASN A 46 1.66 -11.02 30.55
N GLU A 47 2.27 -12.21 30.58
CA GLU A 47 1.68 -13.43 31.18
C GLU A 47 0.23 -13.71 30.69
N LEU A 48 -0.12 -13.29 29.46
CA LEU A 48 -1.48 -13.43 28.92
C LEU A 48 -1.69 -14.80 28.32
N ARG A 49 -2.81 -15.41 28.71
CA ARG A 49 -3.33 -16.62 28.06
C ARG A 49 -4.20 -16.19 26.89
N GLU A 50 -3.59 -15.64 25.85
CA GLU A 50 -4.27 -15.40 24.58
C GLU A 50 -4.30 -16.70 23.75
N THR A 51 -5.39 -16.94 23.02
CA THR A 51 -5.44 -18.02 22.03
C THR A 51 -4.57 -17.67 20.82
N GLU A 52 -4.23 -18.66 20.01
CA GLU A 52 -3.45 -18.44 18.78
C GLU A 52 -4.15 -17.41 17.86
N ASP A 53 -5.46 -17.54 17.66
CA ASP A 53 -6.26 -16.59 16.87
C ASP A 53 -6.18 -15.15 17.39
N GLN A 54 -6.21 -14.98 18.73
CA GLN A 54 -6.08 -13.67 19.36
C GLN A 54 -4.68 -13.07 19.13
N LEU A 55 -3.63 -13.89 19.24
CA LEU A 55 -2.26 -13.47 18.97
C LEU A 55 -2.08 -13.07 17.50
N VAL A 56 -2.61 -13.86 16.59
CA VAL A 56 -2.58 -13.59 15.14
C VAL A 56 -3.30 -12.28 14.82
N ALA A 57 -4.55 -12.11 15.28
CA ALA A 57 -5.32 -10.91 15.05
C ALA A 57 -4.61 -9.66 15.59
N ARG A 58 -4.00 -9.77 16.78
CA ARG A 58 -3.22 -8.69 17.39
C ARG A 58 -1.96 -8.36 16.59
N TYR A 59 -1.25 -9.38 16.12
CA TYR A 59 -0.05 -9.22 15.29
C TYR A 59 -0.40 -8.53 13.96
N ILE A 60 -1.42 -9.01 13.25
CA ILE A 60 -1.84 -8.43 11.96
C ILE A 60 -2.30 -6.98 12.13
N ARG A 61 -3.10 -6.68 13.16
CA ARG A 61 -3.56 -5.32 13.46
C ARG A 61 -2.40 -4.34 13.70
N GLY A 62 -1.26 -4.84 14.19
CA GLY A 62 -0.10 -4.01 14.44
C GLY A 62 0.77 -3.76 13.22
N LEU A 63 0.61 -4.51 12.13
CA LEU A 63 1.37 -4.34 10.89
C LEU A 63 0.96 -3.05 10.17
N ARG A 64 1.83 -2.58 9.26
CA ARG A 64 1.51 -1.46 8.37
C ARG A 64 0.33 -1.82 7.47
N VAL A 65 -0.50 -0.82 7.16
CA VAL A 65 -1.70 -0.98 6.32
C VAL A 65 -1.40 -1.67 4.99
N GLN A 66 -0.28 -1.34 4.34
CA GLN A 66 0.12 -1.95 3.06
C GLN A 66 0.40 -3.46 3.16
N LEU A 67 0.76 -3.96 4.34
CA LEU A 67 1.00 -5.39 4.59
C LEU A 67 -0.27 -6.07 5.11
N HIS A 68 -1.03 -5.37 5.95
CA HIS A 68 -2.26 -5.85 6.58
C HIS A 68 -3.22 -6.52 5.59
N ASP A 69 -3.61 -5.82 4.52
CA ASP A 69 -4.62 -6.32 3.59
C ASP A 69 -4.12 -7.57 2.85
N THR A 70 -2.86 -7.56 2.44
CA THR A 70 -2.26 -8.72 1.77
C THR A 70 -2.16 -9.94 2.68
N ILE A 71 -1.90 -9.74 3.98
CA ILE A 71 -1.73 -10.83 4.95
C ILE A 71 -3.08 -11.44 5.33
N ASN A 72 -4.12 -10.63 5.45
CA ASN A 72 -5.47 -11.12 5.71
C ASN A 72 -5.97 -12.06 4.60
N LEU A 73 -5.57 -11.84 3.34
CA LEU A 73 -5.92 -12.74 2.23
C LEU A 73 -5.33 -14.15 2.36
N PHE A 74 -4.28 -14.33 3.19
CA PHE A 74 -3.66 -15.64 3.39
C PHE A 74 -4.25 -16.42 4.57
N ASP A 75 -5.21 -15.86 5.30
CA ASP A 75 -5.85 -16.47 6.48
C ASP A 75 -4.83 -17.17 7.42
N PRO A 76 -3.88 -16.40 7.99
CA PRO A 76 -2.82 -16.96 8.81
C PRO A 76 -3.35 -17.68 10.06
N ILE A 77 -2.93 -18.92 10.26
CA ILE A 77 -3.32 -19.75 11.42
C ILE A 77 -2.45 -19.53 12.66
N ASN A 78 -1.27 -18.91 12.51
CA ASN A 78 -0.33 -18.63 13.60
C ASN A 78 0.55 -17.42 13.27
N VAL A 79 1.19 -16.86 14.30
CA VAL A 79 1.99 -15.62 14.16
C VAL A 79 3.22 -15.85 13.28
N SER A 80 3.82 -17.04 13.33
CA SER A 80 5.00 -17.38 12.51
C SER A 80 4.67 -17.34 11.02
N PHE A 81 3.53 -17.90 10.61
CA PHE A 81 3.06 -17.87 9.24
C PHE A 81 2.75 -16.43 8.80
N ALA A 82 2.05 -15.64 9.62
CA ALA A 82 1.81 -14.22 9.35
C ALA A 82 3.13 -13.44 9.18
N HIS A 83 4.13 -13.73 10.02
CA HIS A 83 5.45 -13.13 9.96
C HIS A 83 6.18 -13.44 8.64
N GLN A 84 6.20 -14.71 8.24
CA GLN A 84 6.84 -15.12 6.99
C GLN A 84 6.20 -14.44 5.77
N ARG A 85 4.86 -14.34 5.74
CA ARG A 85 4.15 -13.63 4.67
C ARG A 85 4.47 -12.14 4.67
N ALA A 86 4.48 -11.51 5.84
CA ALA A 86 4.86 -10.11 5.99
C ALA A 86 6.28 -9.81 5.46
N LEU A 87 7.26 -10.68 5.73
CA LEU A 87 8.63 -10.53 5.22
C LEU A 87 8.71 -10.58 3.70
N ILE A 88 7.95 -11.48 3.07
CA ILE A 88 7.92 -11.60 1.61
C ILE A 88 7.36 -10.31 0.98
N VAL A 89 6.24 -9.81 1.51
CA VAL A 89 5.60 -8.61 0.98
C VAL A 89 6.45 -7.36 1.24
N GLU A 90 7.06 -7.21 2.42
CA GLU A 90 7.96 -6.09 2.73
C GLU A 90 9.15 -6.05 1.77
N ARG A 91 9.71 -7.21 1.42
CA ARG A 91 10.80 -7.32 0.44
C ARG A 91 10.35 -6.93 -0.97
N GLN A 92 9.14 -7.30 -1.38
CA GLN A 92 8.60 -6.94 -2.69
C GLN A 92 8.36 -5.43 -2.80
N GLN A 93 7.80 -4.81 -1.76
CA GLN A 93 7.58 -3.35 -1.73
C GLN A 93 8.90 -2.58 -1.84
N LYS A 94 9.97 -3.03 -1.15
CA LYS A 94 11.30 -2.43 -1.26
C LYS A 94 11.89 -2.53 -2.68
N ARG A 95 11.58 -3.60 -3.41
CA ARG A 95 12.02 -3.76 -4.82
C ARG A 95 11.23 -2.85 -5.76
N ALA A 96 9.91 -2.78 -5.59
CA ALA A 96 9.04 -1.94 -6.42
C ALA A 96 9.33 -0.44 -6.24
N GLY A 97 9.57 0.01 -5.00
CA GLY A 97 9.94 1.41 -4.71
C GLY A 97 11.29 1.84 -5.29
N ASN A 98 12.21 0.90 -5.53
CA ASN A 98 13.51 1.15 -6.15
C ASN A 98 13.51 0.99 -7.68
N GLY A 99 12.45 0.44 -8.27
CA GLY A 99 12.36 0.15 -9.71
C GLY A 99 11.71 1.24 -10.57
N MET A 100 11.10 2.26 -9.94
CA MET A 100 10.31 3.27 -10.65
C MET A 100 11.15 4.43 -11.21
N PHE A 101 12.25 4.15 -11.93
CA PHE A 101 12.95 5.12 -12.81
C PHE A 101 13.78 4.48 -13.95
N SER A 102 13.62 3.19 -14.26
CA SER A 102 14.34 2.57 -15.38
C SER A 102 13.38 1.76 -16.24
N GLY A 103 13.17 2.21 -17.48
CA GLY A 103 12.42 1.45 -18.49
C GLY A 103 11.25 2.16 -19.13
N GLY A 104 11.26 3.50 -19.21
CA GLY A 104 10.50 4.18 -20.26
C GLY A 104 11.15 3.82 -21.61
N VAL A 105 10.48 2.99 -22.41
CA VAL A 105 10.83 2.83 -23.83
C VAL A 105 10.68 4.22 -24.47
N ALA A 106 11.80 4.89 -24.72
CA ALA A 106 11.84 6.06 -25.56
C ALA A 106 11.53 5.61 -26.99
N VAL A 107 10.28 5.78 -27.44
CA VAL A 107 9.99 5.78 -28.87
C VAL A 107 10.68 7.02 -29.43
N ALA A 108 11.78 6.78 -30.16
CA ALA A 108 12.47 7.77 -30.94
C ALA A 108 11.52 8.29 -32.03
N GLY A 109 10.87 9.42 -31.76
CA GLY A 109 10.19 10.21 -32.79
C GLY A 109 11.24 10.81 -33.70
N THR A 110 11.43 10.23 -34.88
CA THR A 110 12.19 10.80 -35.98
C THR A 110 11.55 12.14 -36.36
N GLY A 111 12.35 13.21 -36.23
CA GLY A 111 11.95 14.55 -36.63
C GLY A 111 12.07 14.78 -38.14
N GLY A 112 11.21 15.67 -38.63
CA GLY A 112 11.53 16.61 -39.71
C GLY A 112 10.76 16.42 -41.01
N ALA A 113 9.81 17.31 -41.32
CA ALA A 113 10.06 18.50 -42.13
C ALA A 113 8.75 19.14 -42.66
N ALA A 114 8.54 20.42 -42.34
CA ALA A 114 8.08 21.41 -43.32
C ALA A 114 8.34 22.83 -42.79
N ARG A 115 9.17 23.58 -43.52
CA ARG A 115 9.36 25.04 -43.50
C ARG A 115 8.10 25.69 -44.13
N ALA A 116 7.75 26.97 -44.09
CA ALA A 116 8.40 28.21 -43.66
C ALA A 116 7.35 29.37 -43.74
N ILE A 117 7.57 30.45 -42.96
CA ILE A 117 7.26 31.88 -43.25
C ILE A 117 5.76 32.28 -43.30
N GLY A 118 5.24 33.33 -42.64
CA GLY A 118 5.81 34.41 -41.82
C GLY A 118 4.76 35.47 -41.43
N SER A 119 5.21 36.45 -40.65
CA SER A 119 4.67 37.80 -40.37
C SER A 119 3.54 38.03 -39.32
N SER A 120 3.99 38.62 -38.20
CA SER A 120 3.44 39.69 -37.34
C SER A 120 1.97 40.12 -37.43
N ALA A 121 1.28 40.11 -36.28
CA ALA A 121 0.66 41.29 -35.64
C ALA A 121 0.00 40.92 -34.29
N VAL A 122 0.07 41.84 -33.32
CA VAL A 122 -0.41 41.76 -31.91
C VAL A 122 -1.84 42.39 -31.84
N PRO A 123 -2.46 42.64 -30.66
CA PRO A 123 -3.19 41.82 -29.68
C PRO A 123 -4.74 42.06 -29.67
N GLY A 124 -5.54 41.27 -28.91
CA GLY A 124 -6.81 41.80 -28.37
C GLY A 124 -7.96 40.86 -28.00
N ARG A 125 -8.22 40.77 -26.69
CA ARG A 125 -9.52 40.66 -25.97
C ARG A 125 -10.32 39.32 -25.94
N PRO A 126 -10.93 38.94 -24.78
CA PRO A 126 -11.59 37.65 -24.59
C PRO A 126 -13.11 37.73 -24.79
N THR A 127 -13.69 36.65 -25.33
CA THR A 127 -15.15 36.40 -25.27
C THR A 127 -15.45 34.90 -25.25
N ARG A 128 -15.92 34.44 -24.08
CA ARG A 128 -16.93 33.42 -23.72
C ARG A 128 -17.19 32.19 -24.63
N PRO A 129 -17.41 30.98 -24.05
CA PRO A 129 -17.39 29.72 -24.79
C PRO A 129 -18.75 29.37 -25.42
N ALA A 130 -18.69 28.70 -26.57
CA ALA A 130 -19.79 27.93 -27.14
C ALA A 130 -19.40 26.45 -27.16
N ASN A 131 -20.35 25.65 -26.70
CA ASN A 131 -20.34 24.21 -26.47
C ASN A 131 -20.36 23.41 -27.80
N ILE A 132 -20.10 22.11 -27.67
CA ILE A 132 -20.44 20.98 -28.57
C ILE A 132 -19.28 20.45 -29.42
N GLY A 133 -18.79 19.27 -29.03
CA GLY A 133 -17.83 18.48 -29.81
C GLY A 133 -17.35 17.23 -29.07
N SER A 134 -18.26 16.29 -28.81
CA SER A 134 -17.94 14.96 -28.26
C SER A 134 -16.98 14.21 -29.18
N SER A 135 -15.73 14.03 -28.75
CA SER A 135 -14.78 13.12 -29.39
C SER A 135 -14.64 11.85 -28.54
N SER A 136 -15.57 10.93 -28.75
CA SER A 136 -15.46 9.54 -28.27
C SER A 136 -14.41 8.83 -29.13
N SER A 137 -13.19 8.71 -28.60
CA SER A 137 -12.16 7.82 -29.14
C SER A 137 -12.72 6.41 -29.28
N GLY A 138 -12.83 5.95 -30.53
CA GLY A 138 -13.63 4.80 -30.95
C GLY A 138 -13.13 3.45 -30.43
N ALA A 139 -14.04 2.73 -29.78
CA ALA A 139 -13.97 1.27 -29.69
C ALA A 139 -14.40 0.69 -31.04
N LYS A 140 -13.49 -0.04 -31.70
CA LYS A 140 -13.74 -0.71 -32.99
C LYS A 140 -14.46 -2.03 -32.74
N CYS A 141 -15.46 -2.35 -33.55
CA CYS A 141 -16.19 -3.61 -33.45
C CYS A 141 -15.29 -4.80 -33.86
N PHE A 142 -15.13 -5.78 -32.96
CA PHE A 142 -14.23 -6.94 -33.15
C PHE A 142 -14.63 -7.91 -34.28
N LYS A 143 -15.78 -7.69 -34.94
CA LYS A 143 -16.28 -8.56 -36.01
C LYS A 143 -16.17 -7.94 -37.42
N CYS A 144 -15.96 -6.62 -37.53
CA CYS A 144 -15.92 -5.93 -38.84
C CYS A 144 -14.92 -4.77 -38.97
N GLY A 145 -14.19 -4.37 -37.91
CA GLY A 145 -13.01 -3.50 -38.02
C GLY A 145 -13.24 -2.01 -38.31
N GLU A 146 -14.45 -1.56 -38.64
CA GLU A 146 -14.78 -0.14 -38.89
C GLU A 146 -15.40 0.54 -37.65
N PRO A 147 -15.10 1.83 -37.39
CA PRO A 147 -15.77 2.61 -36.34
C PRO A 147 -17.14 3.13 -36.84
N GLY A 148 -18.24 2.74 -36.18
CA GLY A 148 -19.56 3.37 -36.41
C GLY A 148 -20.77 2.45 -36.65
N CYS A 149 -20.79 1.21 -36.13
CA CYS A 149 -21.96 0.33 -36.29
C CYS A 149 -23.03 0.60 -35.21
N GLN A 150 -24.07 1.37 -35.56
CA GLN A 150 -25.32 1.42 -34.80
C GLN A 150 -26.14 0.17 -35.17
N HIS A 151 -26.19 -0.84 -34.31
CA HIS A 151 -27.14 -1.95 -34.48
C HIS A 151 -28.52 -1.53 -33.95
N PRO A 152 -29.61 -1.67 -34.73
CA PRO A 152 -30.95 -1.51 -34.19
C PRO A 152 -31.28 -2.72 -33.31
N ILE A 153 -31.83 -2.42 -32.15
CA ILE A 153 -32.40 -3.39 -31.21
C ILE A 153 -33.74 -3.85 -31.80
N SER A 154 -33.89 -5.14 -32.08
CA SER A 154 -35.16 -5.85 -31.93
C SER A 154 -34.92 -7.35 -31.77
#